data_AF-A0A2T6CV27-F1
#
_entry.id   AF-A0A2T6CV27-F1
#
_cell.length_a   1.000
_cell.length_b   1.000
_cell.length_c   1.000
_cell.angle_alpha   90.00
_cell.angle_beta   90.00
_cell.angle_gamma   90.00
#
_symmetry.space_group_name_H-M   'P 1'
#
loop_
_entity.id
_entity.type
_entity.pdbx_description
1 polymer ?
#
loop_
_entity_poly.entity_id
_entity_poly.type
_entity_poly.pdbx_seq_one_letter_code
_entity_poly.pdbx_strand_id
1 'polypeptide(L)'
;MMLFNIFHRPGPGAHYDIYRQQQELAHQLGLKTTIFLYYSDLFDPRAIADAIHDRDTHGDEISLALHNLTGPEITEISNGQIALWLLDRERKEQILARMIGKFAEVFGANPTSIGSYHLDSSCLEVLRRLAPEARTVIGGCFEEGVRVFHGCNHSWYLFNEGMPWNPWYPSKTHGLRPARDEDDAAGVVAVPHLVRDMSLAFEGRNDFWASHPPNVIRGMGNDASFCPYDLNLIDQYRMQAEWNGGYSYYNTFVSPSWLDWNHNSEYPPEVAWELYRKFLTYMASLKKDGQLEDLTLSAYGERHRQIRPVGHDEVYLAKELLYGSGKHYFWFVDPAYRVTIDATQGGSIGDLRPYAGQAPVATGPDTPHRDIGSYPYLIQSQHRSGNAHHCYDGARTTLLLKHAGQTLDLCNYRTKVASVTRADDRVKATLTPVSFTFADGLAGELTTTYEFGNGVITISRQVSGLSAQADLELIEYFKGAPGRTEYPEDLHGIILEANGSSPVQREFDYSGQWIDAPGATEVAAVIPHVRTRLSLTSNSAASGRVHAGHLFSPYFTLQLAHRLTGNGTTRTCLNLTPIAA
;
A
#
# COMPACT_ATOMS: atom_id res chain seq x y z
N MET A 1 -16.84 8.05 11.72
CA MET A 1 -16.46 7.22 12.89
C MET A 1 -15.08 6.61 12.63
N MET A 2 -14.15 6.62 13.59
CA MET A 2 -12.88 5.91 13.46
C MET A 2 -12.95 4.56 14.17
N LEU A 3 -12.58 3.47 13.49
CA LEU A 3 -12.46 2.14 14.07
C LEU A 3 -11.01 1.93 14.50
N PHE A 4 -10.78 1.62 15.76
CA PHE A 4 -9.45 1.63 16.36
C PHE A 4 -9.10 0.30 17.03
N ASN A 5 -7.88 -0.21 16.78
CA ASN A 5 -7.31 -1.32 17.50
C ASN A 5 -6.02 -0.94 18.23
N ILE A 6 -5.82 -1.49 19.43
CA ILE A 6 -4.54 -1.46 20.15
C ILE A 6 -4.01 -2.89 20.22
N PHE A 7 -2.77 -3.08 19.77
CA PHE A 7 -2.08 -4.36 19.85
C PHE A 7 -0.97 -4.28 20.89
N HIS A 8 -1.00 -5.20 21.86
CA HIS A 8 0.08 -5.38 22.82
C HIS A 8 0.64 -6.78 22.74
N ARG A 9 1.90 -6.93 23.14
CA ARG A 9 2.62 -8.19 23.09
C ARG A 9 3.58 -8.26 24.26
N PRO A 10 3.58 -9.35 25.03
CA PRO A 10 4.57 -9.54 26.10
C PRO A 10 6.01 -9.48 25.58
N GLY A 11 6.91 -9.04 26.44
CA GLY A 11 8.35 -9.10 26.21
C GLY A 11 9.04 -9.95 27.29
N PRO A 12 10.22 -10.52 27.00
CA PRO A 12 10.94 -11.32 27.99
C PRO A 12 11.55 -10.46 29.10
N GLY A 13 11.71 -11.04 30.29
CA GLY A 13 12.43 -10.40 31.40
C GLY A 13 11.77 -9.09 31.85
N ALA A 14 12.57 -8.02 32.00
CA ALA A 14 12.08 -6.71 32.43
C ALA A 14 11.04 -6.10 31.48
N HIS A 15 11.06 -6.47 30.20
CA HIS A 15 10.07 -6.03 29.21
C HIS A 15 8.65 -6.56 29.51
N TYR A 16 8.52 -7.62 30.31
CA TYR A 16 7.20 -8.13 30.72
C TYR A 16 6.48 -7.14 31.63
N ASP A 17 7.20 -6.49 32.55
CA ASP A 17 6.61 -5.50 33.45
C ASP A 17 6.25 -4.20 32.70
N ILE A 18 7.01 -3.84 31.65
CA ILE A 18 6.64 -2.75 30.73
C ILE A 18 5.33 -3.10 29.99
N TYR A 19 5.20 -4.31 29.47
CA TYR A 19 3.95 -4.78 28.86
C TYR A 19 2.75 -4.63 29.81
N ARG A 20 2.90 -5.03 31.08
CA ARG A 20 1.83 -4.86 32.08
C ARG A 20 1.48 -3.39 32.33
N GLN A 21 2.48 -2.51 32.35
CA GLN A 21 2.23 -1.07 32.45
C GLN A 21 1.50 -0.51 31.21
N GLN A 22 1.78 -1.04 30.01
CA GLN A 22 1.02 -0.67 28.79
C GLN A 22 -0.45 -1.09 28.89
N GLN A 23 -0.70 -2.34 29.33
CA GLN A 23 -2.06 -2.85 29.59
C GLN A 23 -2.80 -1.97 30.60
N GLU A 24 -2.19 -1.73 31.76
CA GLU A 24 -2.77 -0.92 32.84
C GLU A 24 -3.13 0.49 32.35
N LEU A 25 -2.24 1.13 31.58
CA LEU A 25 -2.51 2.46 31.02
C LEU A 25 -3.71 2.45 30.06
N ALA A 26 -3.81 1.48 29.16
CA ALA A 26 -4.94 1.37 28.25
C ALA A 26 -6.26 1.18 29.04
N HIS A 27 -6.26 0.32 30.05
CA HIS A 27 -7.44 0.06 30.89
C HIS A 27 -7.86 1.25 31.75
N GLN A 28 -6.90 1.97 32.34
CA GLN A 28 -7.16 3.22 33.07
C GLN A 28 -7.85 4.28 32.19
N LEU A 29 -7.55 4.27 30.89
CA LEU A 29 -8.18 5.13 29.88
C LEU A 29 -9.48 4.53 29.30
N GLY A 30 -9.89 3.35 29.75
CA GLY A 30 -11.10 2.67 29.31
C GLY A 30 -11.02 2.13 27.88
N LEU A 31 -9.82 1.80 27.39
CA LEU A 31 -9.58 1.25 26.06
C LEU A 31 -9.37 -0.26 26.12
N LYS A 32 -9.92 -0.98 25.13
CA LYS A 32 -9.67 -2.42 24.93
C LYS A 32 -8.43 -2.67 24.11
N THR A 33 -7.80 -3.81 24.34
CA THR A 33 -6.60 -4.25 23.61
C THR A 33 -6.76 -5.65 23.01
N THR A 34 -5.87 -5.99 22.07
CA THR A 34 -5.63 -7.38 21.64
C THR A 34 -4.21 -7.76 22.04
N ILE A 35 -4.10 -8.79 22.87
CA ILE A 35 -2.86 -9.32 23.44
C ILE A 35 -2.35 -10.44 22.54
N PHE A 36 -1.23 -10.22 21.87
CA PHE A 36 -0.59 -11.22 21.02
C PHE A 36 0.46 -12.00 21.81
N LEU A 37 0.12 -13.22 22.23
CA LEU A 37 1.06 -14.12 22.89
C LEU A 37 1.96 -14.81 21.86
N TYR A 38 3.26 -14.88 22.13
CA TYR A 38 4.17 -15.74 21.39
C TYR A 38 3.96 -17.22 21.78
N TYR A 39 4.51 -18.13 20.97
CA TYR A 39 4.50 -19.55 21.30
C TYR A 39 5.12 -19.84 22.68
N SER A 40 6.23 -19.18 23.01
CA SER A 40 6.90 -19.30 24.32
C SER A 40 6.02 -18.88 25.48
N ASP A 41 5.16 -17.87 25.29
CA ASP A 41 4.30 -17.32 26.34
C ASP A 41 3.18 -18.30 26.70
N LEU A 42 2.82 -19.21 25.80
CA LEU A 42 1.86 -20.30 26.05
C LEU A 42 2.38 -21.37 27.03
N PHE A 43 3.61 -21.24 27.51
CA PHE A 43 4.21 -22.07 28.55
C PHE A 43 4.49 -21.29 29.84
N ASP A 44 4.25 -19.98 29.86
CA ASP A 44 4.42 -19.14 31.04
C ASP A 44 3.08 -18.98 31.78
N PRO A 45 2.90 -19.60 32.97
CA PRO A 45 1.68 -19.47 33.75
C PRO A 45 1.33 -18.03 34.10
N ARG A 46 2.32 -17.14 34.22
CA ARG A 46 2.11 -15.72 34.51
C ARG A 46 1.49 -15.01 33.31
N ALA A 47 2.06 -15.17 32.12
CA ALA A 47 1.54 -14.61 30.88
C ALA A 47 0.10 -15.06 30.59
N ILE A 48 -0.17 -16.35 30.80
CA ILE A 48 -1.50 -16.93 30.62
C ILE A 48 -2.50 -16.34 31.62
N ALA A 49 -2.13 -16.28 32.91
CA ALA A 49 -3.01 -15.76 33.96
C ALA A 49 -3.33 -14.28 33.76
N ASP A 50 -2.33 -13.46 33.43
CA ASP A 50 -2.52 -12.02 33.17
C ASP A 50 -3.41 -11.81 31.94
N ALA A 51 -3.19 -12.54 30.83
CA ALA A 51 -4.02 -12.42 29.63
C ALA A 51 -5.49 -12.84 29.87
N ILE A 52 -5.71 -13.90 30.67
CA ILE A 52 -7.06 -14.32 31.09
C ILE A 52 -7.71 -13.25 31.96
N HIS A 53 -6.98 -12.68 32.92
CA HIS A 53 -7.48 -11.62 33.78
C HIS A 53 -7.92 -10.40 32.97
N ASP A 54 -7.09 -9.95 32.02
CA ASP A 54 -7.36 -8.78 31.20
C ASP A 54 -8.56 -8.99 30.27
N ARG A 55 -8.68 -10.18 29.67
CA ARG A 55 -9.89 -10.57 28.92
C ARG A 55 -11.15 -10.53 29.79
N ASP A 56 -11.10 -11.18 30.95
CA ASP A 56 -12.29 -11.36 31.79
C ASP A 56 -12.72 -10.06 32.49
N THR A 57 -11.78 -9.16 32.77
CA THR A 57 -12.01 -7.91 33.50
C THR A 57 -12.24 -6.70 32.59
N HIS A 58 -11.46 -6.60 31.50
CA HIS A 58 -11.45 -5.43 30.63
C HIS A 58 -12.06 -5.69 29.24
N GLY A 59 -12.32 -6.96 28.90
CA GLY A 59 -12.86 -7.34 27.60
C GLY A 59 -11.82 -7.33 26.48
N ASP A 60 -10.54 -7.48 26.84
CA ASP A 60 -9.44 -7.64 25.90
C ASP A 60 -9.52 -8.98 25.16
N GLU A 61 -8.85 -9.07 24.03
CA GLU A 61 -8.74 -10.31 23.25
C GLU A 61 -7.37 -10.97 23.45
N ILE A 62 -7.36 -12.29 23.59
CA ILE A 62 -6.13 -13.10 23.58
C ILE A 62 -5.94 -13.64 22.16
N SER A 63 -4.77 -13.38 21.59
CA SER A 63 -4.41 -13.67 20.20
C SER A 63 -3.03 -14.33 20.12
N LEU A 64 -2.67 -14.83 18.93
CA LEU A 64 -1.43 -15.55 18.69
C LEU A 64 -0.49 -14.74 17.77
N ALA A 65 0.75 -14.52 18.19
CA ALA A 65 1.83 -13.97 17.36
C ALA A 65 2.61 -15.07 16.64
N LEU A 66 2.72 -14.95 15.31
CA LEU A 66 3.48 -15.87 14.43
C LEU A 66 4.90 -15.34 14.12
N HIS A 67 5.58 -14.82 15.14
CA HIS A 67 6.95 -14.34 15.05
C HIS A 67 7.75 -14.84 16.25
N ASN A 68 9.09 -14.76 16.20
CA ASN A 68 9.99 -15.30 17.23
C ASN A 68 9.70 -16.79 17.47
N LEU A 69 9.86 -17.59 16.42
CA LEU A 69 9.57 -19.04 16.38
C LEU A 69 10.52 -19.82 17.31
N THR A 70 10.25 -19.73 18.60
CA THR A 70 11.04 -20.25 19.72
C THR A 70 10.13 -20.91 20.75
N GLY A 71 10.64 -21.92 21.43
CA GLY A 71 9.91 -22.78 22.36
C GLY A 71 10.05 -24.27 22.02
N PRO A 72 9.44 -25.16 22.83
CA PRO A 72 9.55 -26.60 22.65
C PRO A 72 9.19 -27.04 21.22
N GLU A 73 10.03 -27.85 20.58
CA GLU A 73 9.89 -28.40 19.21
C GLU A 73 9.95 -27.37 18.07
N ILE A 74 9.36 -26.18 18.25
CA ILE A 74 9.38 -25.09 17.27
C ILE A 74 10.81 -24.62 17.00
N THR A 75 11.66 -24.58 18.03
CA THR A 75 13.05 -24.13 17.90
C THR A 75 13.86 -25.04 16.97
N GLU A 76 13.68 -26.36 17.06
CA GLU A 76 14.35 -27.30 16.14
C GLU A 76 13.76 -27.21 14.71
N ILE A 77 12.43 -27.07 14.58
CA ILE A 77 11.77 -27.01 13.26
C ILE A 77 12.13 -25.72 12.52
N SER A 78 12.14 -24.58 13.22
CA SER A 78 12.48 -23.27 12.65
C SER A 78 13.96 -23.14 12.32
N ASN A 79 14.82 -23.94 12.98
CA ASN A 79 16.28 -23.93 12.81
C ASN A 79 16.87 -22.50 12.86
N GLY A 80 16.40 -21.71 13.83
CA GLY A 80 16.86 -20.32 14.05
C GLY A 80 16.19 -19.27 13.17
N GLN A 81 15.28 -19.64 12.26
CA GLN A 81 14.45 -18.67 11.53
C GLN A 81 13.41 -18.06 12.46
N ILE A 82 13.30 -16.74 12.45
CA ILE A 82 12.38 -16.00 13.34
C ILE A 82 10.96 -15.87 12.79
N ALA A 83 10.76 -16.19 11.51
CA ALA A 83 9.57 -15.84 10.75
C ALA A 83 9.10 -16.98 9.82
N LEU A 84 7.78 -17.17 9.73
CA LEU A 84 7.17 -18.26 8.95
C LEU A 84 7.41 -18.15 7.44
N TRP A 85 7.42 -16.95 6.88
CA TRP A 85 7.53 -16.74 5.43
C TRP A 85 8.93 -17.07 4.88
N LEU A 86 9.91 -17.31 5.75
CA LEU A 86 11.27 -17.73 5.38
C LEU A 86 11.43 -19.25 5.33
N LEU A 87 10.39 -19.99 5.73
CA LEU A 87 10.42 -21.45 5.83
C LEU A 87 9.72 -22.08 4.63
N ASP A 88 10.10 -23.33 4.35
CA ASP A 88 9.41 -24.14 3.34
C ASP A 88 7.98 -24.48 3.77
N ARG A 89 7.15 -24.89 2.80
CA ARG A 89 5.74 -25.23 3.03
C ARG A 89 5.55 -26.26 4.15
N GLU A 90 6.38 -27.31 4.19
CA GLU A 90 6.26 -28.37 5.17
C GLU A 90 6.47 -27.84 6.60
N ARG A 91 7.55 -27.08 6.82
CA ARG A 91 7.83 -26.48 8.12
C ARG A 91 6.78 -25.45 8.52
N LYS A 92 6.26 -24.64 7.57
CA LYS A 92 5.13 -23.74 7.82
C LYS A 92 3.93 -24.50 8.38
N GLU A 93 3.59 -25.65 7.79
CA GLU A 93 2.49 -26.49 8.26
C GLU A 93 2.73 -27.06 9.66
N GLN A 94 3.92 -27.61 9.91
CA GLN A 94 4.27 -28.16 11.22
C GLN A 94 4.23 -27.10 12.33
N ILE A 95 4.79 -25.92 12.07
CA ILE A 95 4.83 -24.82 13.06
C ILE A 95 3.42 -24.29 13.32
N LEU A 96 2.63 -24.01 12.28
CA LEU A 96 1.26 -23.51 12.45
C LEU A 96 0.39 -24.50 13.22
N ALA A 97 0.47 -25.80 12.91
CA ALA A 97 -0.28 -26.84 13.62
C ALA A 97 0.07 -26.89 15.11
N ARG A 98 1.36 -26.79 15.45
CA ARG A 98 1.81 -26.81 16.85
C ARG A 98 1.42 -25.54 17.61
N MET A 99 1.60 -24.37 17.00
CA MET A 99 1.27 -23.10 17.65
C MET A 99 -0.24 -22.96 17.89
N ILE A 100 -1.07 -23.27 16.89
CA ILE A 100 -2.53 -23.25 17.00
C ILE A 100 -3.00 -24.33 17.99
N GLY A 101 -2.47 -25.55 17.88
CA GLY A 101 -2.82 -26.65 18.79
C GLY A 101 -2.51 -26.33 20.25
N LYS A 102 -1.34 -25.73 20.53
CA LYS A 102 -0.97 -25.31 21.89
C LYS A 102 -1.87 -24.19 22.39
N PHE A 103 -2.21 -23.22 21.54
CA PHE A 103 -3.15 -22.16 21.90
C PHE A 103 -4.51 -22.76 22.33
N ALA A 104 -5.02 -23.71 21.54
CA ALA A 104 -6.27 -24.41 21.84
C ALA A 104 -6.21 -25.26 23.12
N GLU A 105 -5.07 -25.89 23.40
CA GLU A 105 -4.84 -26.62 24.65
C GLU A 105 -4.93 -25.69 25.88
N VAL A 106 -4.34 -24.50 25.79
CA VAL A 106 -4.27 -23.54 26.91
C VAL A 106 -5.60 -22.83 27.14
N PHE A 107 -6.26 -22.38 26.07
CA PHE A 107 -7.45 -21.52 26.16
C PHE A 107 -8.77 -22.24 25.86
N GLY A 108 -8.73 -23.51 25.47
CA GLY A 108 -9.91 -24.33 25.16
C GLY A 108 -10.54 -24.06 23.80
N ALA A 109 -9.95 -23.20 22.96
CA ALA A 109 -10.41 -22.89 21.61
C ALA A 109 -9.28 -22.38 20.72
N ASN A 110 -9.42 -22.53 19.40
CA ASN A 110 -8.52 -21.92 18.43
C ASN A 110 -8.54 -20.38 18.52
N PRO A 111 -7.45 -19.70 18.13
CA PRO A 111 -7.41 -18.25 18.10
C PRO A 111 -8.36 -17.70 17.02
N THR A 112 -9.13 -16.66 17.38
CA THR A 112 -10.03 -15.96 16.43
C THR A 112 -9.33 -14.83 15.68
N SER A 113 -8.18 -14.37 16.17
CA SER A 113 -7.27 -13.48 15.45
C SER A 113 -5.83 -13.93 15.58
N ILE A 114 -4.98 -13.55 14.62
CA ILE A 114 -3.57 -13.95 14.57
C ILE A 114 -2.72 -12.82 13.98
N GLY A 115 -1.52 -12.62 14.53
CA GLY A 115 -0.59 -11.58 14.11
C GLY A 115 0.63 -12.12 13.38
N SER A 116 0.95 -11.58 12.20
CA SER A 116 2.22 -11.80 11.51
C SER A 116 2.65 -10.52 10.77
N TYR A 117 3.94 -10.35 10.50
CA TYR A 117 4.42 -9.26 9.62
C TYR A 117 4.16 -9.57 8.14
N HIS A 118 3.99 -10.85 7.79
CA HIS A 118 3.58 -11.30 6.47
C HIS A 118 2.85 -12.63 6.54
N LEU A 119 1.74 -12.73 5.81
CA LEU A 119 1.08 -13.99 5.51
C LEU A 119 0.96 -14.11 3.99
N ASP A 120 1.84 -14.92 3.40
CA ASP A 120 1.73 -15.28 1.99
C ASP A 120 0.50 -16.19 1.74
N SER A 121 0.21 -16.48 0.47
CA SER A 121 -0.94 -17.32 0.12
C SER A 121 -0.89 -18.72 0.75
N SER A 122 0.31 -19.31 0.90
CA SER A 122 0.50 -20.64 1.49
C SER A 122 0.19 -20.64 2.99
N CYS A 123 0.64 -19.61 3.72
CA CYS A 123 0.37 -19.44 5.14
C CYS A 123 -1.14 -19.22 5.37
N LEU A 124 -1.79 -18.41 4.54
CA LEU A 124 -3.24 -18.17 4.63
C LEU A 124 -4.04 -19.45 4.39
N GLU A 125 -3.67 -20.25 3.38
CA GLU A 125 -4.32 -21.52 3.08
C GLU A 125 -4.20 -22.51 4.26
N VAL A 126 -2.99 -22.69 4.79
CA VAL A 126 -2.73 -23.58 5.93
C VAL A 126 -3.48 -23.10 7.17
N LEU A 127 -3.43 -21.79 7.43
CA LEU A 127 -4.16 -21.18 8.54
C LEU A 127 -5.65 -21.46 8.44
N ARG A 128 -6.26 -21.25 7.26
CA ARG A 128 -7.70 -21.46 7.05
C ARG A 128 -8.12 -22.90 7.31
N ARG A 129 -7.25 -23.88 7.04
CA ARG A 129 -7.48 -25.30 7.33
C ARG A 129 -7.38 -25.61 8.83
N LEU A 130 -6.41 -25.03 9.53
CA LEU A 130 -6.10 -25.37 10.93
C LEU A 130 -6.93 -24.59 11.95
N ALA A 131 -7.27 -23.34 11.64
CA ALA A 131 -8.09 -22.46 12.47
C ALA A 131 -9.16 -21.76 11.61
N PRO A 132 -10.18 -22.49 11.13
CA PRO A 132 -11.28 -21.90 10.36
C PRO A 132 -12.10 -20.87 11.16
N GLU A 133 -11.94 -20.82 12.48
CA GLU A 133 -12.55 -19.81 13.35
C GLU A 133 -11.84 -18.46 13.30
N ALA A 134 -10.61 -18.40 12.76
CA ALA A 134 -9.87 -17.16 12.60
C ALA A 134 -10.64 -16.21 11.67
N ARG A 135 -10.95 -15.03 12.19
CA ARG A 135 -11.75 -13.98 11.53
C ARG A 135 -10.87 -12.90 10.95
N THR A 136 -9.79 -12.56 11.64
CA THR A 136 -8.94 -11.42 11.32
C THR A 136 -7.47 -11.77 11.49
N VAL A 137 -6.62 -11.23 10.62
CA VAL A 137 -5.16 -11.39 10.74
C VAL A 137 -4.47 -10.04 10.62
N ILE A 138 -3.33 -9.88 11.28
CA ILE A 138 -2.34 -8.90 10.81
C ILE A 138 -1.63 -9.55 9.62
N GLY A 139 -1.90 -9.03 8.41
CA GLY A 139 -1.56 -9.72 7.16
C GLY A 139 -0.29 -9.23 6.47
N GLY A 140 0.18 -8.03 6.81
CA GLY A 140 1.31 -7.39 6.15
C GLY A 140 1.69 -6.08 6.81
N CYS A 141 2.91 -5.61 6.59
CA CYS A 141 3.35 -4.29 6.99
C CYS A 141 3.58 -3.43 5.75
N PHE A 142 2.91 -2.29 5.64
CA PHE A 142 2.83 -1.56 4.37
C PHE A 142 4.20 -1.03 3.91
N GLU A 143 4.52 -1.33 2.64
CA GLU A 143 5.75 -0.93 1.91
C GLU A 143 7.06 -1.27 2.65
N GLU A 144 7.10 -2.37 3.39
CA GLU A 144 8.37 -2.96 3.87
C GLU A 144 9.04 -3.72 2.72
N GLY A 145 9.66 -2.93 1.83
CA GLY A 145 10.32 -3.39 0.62
C GLY A 145 11.83 -3.15 0.58
N VAL A 146 12.38 -3.19 -0.63
CA VAL A 146 13.84 -3.08 -0.85
C VAL A 146 14.40 -1.76 -0.34
N ARG A 147 13.63 -0.67 -0.44
CA ARG A 147 14.04 0.64 0.09
C ARG A 147 14.14 0.65 1.62
N VAL A 148 13.23 -0.05 2.32
CA VAL A 148 13.32 -0.20 3.78
C VAL A 148 14.54 -1.05 4.13
N PHE A 149 14.79 -2.14 3.40
CA PHE A 149 15.99 -2.96 3.58
C PHE A 149 17.31 -2.20 3.37
N HIS A 150 17.32 -1.17 2.51
CA HIS A 150 18.49 -0.31 2.36
C HIS A 150 18.71 0.65 3.52
N GLY A 151 17.62 1.16 4.10
CA GLY A 151 17.66 2.16 5.18
C GLY A 151 17.66 1.57 6.59
N CYS A 152 17.20 0.33 6.75
CA CYS A 152 17.10 -0.40 8.00
C CYS A 152 18.05 -1.60 7.96
N ASN A 153 18.69 -1.92 9.07
CA ASN A 153 19.67 -3.01 9.14
C ASN A 153 19.06 -4.39 8.80
N HIS A 154 19.91 -5.42 8.70
CA HIS A 154 19.60 -6.83 8.38
C HIS A 154 18.53 -7.52 9.27
N SER A 155 17.74 -6.81 10.06
CA SER A 155 16.66 -7.38 10.87
C SER A 155 15.39 -7.67 10.06
N TRP A 156 15.27 -7.15 8.84
CA TRP A 156 14.08 -7.28 7.99
C TRP A 156 14.37 -8.11 6.73
N TYR A 157 13.96 -9.37 6.74
CA TYR A 157 14.11 -10.32 5.61
C TYR A 157 12.80 -10.48 4.83
N LEU A 158 12.10 -9.38 4.57
CA LEU A 158 10.79 -9.39 3.92
C LEU A 158 10.72 -8.27 2.89
N PHE A 159 10.27 -8.61 1.67
CA PHE A 159 9.80 -7.64 0.70
C PHE A 159 8.31 -7.85 0.47
N ASN A 160 7.46 -6.98 1.02
CA ASN A 160 5.99 -7.12 0.98
C ASN A 160 5.27 -5.85 0.43
N GLU A 161 5.83 -5.25 -0.61
CA GLU A 161 5.25 -4.07 -1.26
C GLU A 161 3.99 -4.40 -2.05
N GLY A 162 3.16 -3.40 -2.32
CA GLY A 162 1.96 -3.59 -3.14
C GLY A 162 0.80 -4.23 -2.39
N MET A 163 0.69 -4.00 -1.08
CA MET A 163 -0.51 -4.32 -0.27
C MET A 163 -1.43 -3.09 -0.09
N PRO A 164 -2.69 -3.25 0.30
CA PRO A 164 -3.53 -2.15 0.77
C PRO A 164 -2.97 -1.49 2.03
N TRP A 165 -3.23 -0.19 2.21
CA TRP A 165 -2.83 0.59 3.40
C TRP A 165 -3.83 0.50 4.56
N ASN A 166 -5.01 -0.05 4.29
CA ASN A 166 -6.13 -0.22 5.19
C ASN A 166 -6.60 -1.67 5.09
N PRO A 167 -7.50 -2.11 5.98
CA PRO A 167 -7.94 -3.49 6.02
C PRO A 167 -8.59 -3.98 4.74
N TRP A 168 -8.30 -5.22 4.37
CA TRP A 168 -8.73 -5.82 3.11
C TRP A 168 -9.09 -7.29 3.28
N TYR A 169 -9.81 -7.85 2.31
CA TYR A 169 -9.96 -9.29 2.19
C TYR A 169 -8.81 -9.81 1.32
N PRO A 170 -7.82 -10.55 1.85
CA PRO A 170 -6.76 -11.12 1.05
C PRO A 170 -7.30 -12.19 0.11
N SER A 171 -6.73 -12.28 -1.08
CA SER A 171 -7.04 -13.33 -2.04
C SER A 171 -6.34 -14.64 -1.71
N LYS A 172 -6.98 -15.76 -2.05
CA LYS A 172 -6.41 -17.12 -1.99
C LYS A 172 -5.10 -17.25 -2.78
N THR A 173 -4.91 -16.49 -3.86
CA THR A 173 -3.71 -16.60 -4.71
C THR A 173 -2.57 -15.70 -4.26
N HIS A 174 -2.84 -14.63 -3.49
CA HIS A 174 -1.84 -13.67 -3.06
C HIS A 174 -2.32 -12.88 -1.84
N GLY A 175 -1.61 -13.00 -0.71
CA GLY A 175 -2.02 -12.37 0.56
C GLY A 175 -2.12 -10.84 0.50
N LEU A 176 -1.27 -10.19 -0.31
CA LEU A 176 -1.30 -8.73 -0.48
C LEU A 176 -2.34 -8.21 -1.49
N ARG A 177 -3.07 -9.10 -2.19
CA ARG A 177 -4.07 -8.69 -3.18
C ARG A 177 -5.46 -8.68 -2.56
N PRO A 178 -6.24 -7.57 -2.69
CA PRO A 178 -7.67 -7.60 -2.40
C PRO A 178 -8.41 -8.65 -3.23
N ALA A 179 -9.20 -9.48 -2.60
CA ALA A 179 -10.07 -10.44 -3.26
C ALA A 179 -11.18 -9.71 -4.02
N ARG A 180 -11.51 -10.21 -5.22
CA ARG A 180 -12.56 -9.62 -6.06
C ARG A 180 -13.97 -9.93 -5.55
N ASP A 181 -14.14 -11.11 -4.96
CA ASP A 181 -15.40 -11.69 -4.53
C ASP A 181 -15.12 -12.76 -3.46
N GLU A 182 -16.17 -13.33 -2.91
CA GLU A 182 -16.11 -14.36 -1.85
C GLU A 182 -15.39 -15.64 -2.31
N ASP A 183 -15.47 -15.99 -3.60
CA ASP A 183 -14.81 -17.17 -4.15
C ASP A 183 -13.28 -16.99 -4.21
N ASP A 184 -12.82 -15.76 -4.44
CA ASP A 184 -11.42 -15.37 -4.44
C ASP A 184 -10.87 -15.13 -3.01
N ALA A 185 -11.73 -14.83 -2.03
CA ALA A 185 -11.32 -14.46 -0.68
C ALA A 185 -10.73 -15.61 0.14
N ALA A 186 -9.64 -15.36 0.86
CA ALA A 186 -9.00 -16.34 1.75
C ALA A 186 -9.79 -16.59 3.06
N GLY A 187 -10.96 -15.96 3.23
CA GLY A 187 -11.87 -16.20 4.36
C GLY A 187 -11.54 -15.42 5.64
N VAL A 188 -10.59 -14.50 5.61
CA VAL A 188 -10.21 -13.62 6.73
C VAL A 188 -10.26 -12.15 6.32
N VAL A 189 -10.33 -11.24 7.29
CA VAL A 189 -10.00 -9.83 7.08
C VAL A 189 -8.54 -9.63 7.47
N ALA A 190 -7.71 -9.11 6.58
CA ALA A 190 -6.36 -8.71 6.90
C ALA A 190 -6.32 -7.23 7.30
N VAL A 191 -5.54 -6.89 8.31
CA VAL A 191 -5.21 -5.52 8.70
C VAL A 191 -3.71 -5.28 8.51
N PRO A 192 -3.28 -4.04 8.23
CA PRO A 192 -1.86 -3.71 8.24
C PRO A 192 -1.29 -3.84 9.66
N HIS A 193 -0.02 -4.18 9.80
CA HIS A 193 0.67 -4.24 11.10
C HIS A 193 0.72 -2.88 11.79
N LEU A 194 0.98 -1.85 11.00
CA LEU A 194 0.89 -0.45 11.38
C LEU A 194 0.24 0.31 10.22
N VAL A 195 -0.61 1.29 10.54
CA VAL A 195 -1.03 2.26 9.54
C VAL A 195 0.11 3.26 9.30
N ARG A 196 0.30 3.68 8.05
CA ARG A 196 1.49 4.44 7.61
C ARG A 196 1.13 5.85 7.19
N ASP A 197 2.06 6.78 7.33
CA ASP A 197 1.98 8.02 6.56
C ASP A 197 2.21 7.70 5.08
N MET A 198 1.13 7.67 4.31
CA MET A 198 1.16 7.29 2.90
C MET A 198 1.96 8.24 2.00
N SER A 199 2.30 9.45 2.46
CA SER A 199 3.20 10.35 1.74
C SER A 199 4.66 10.00 2.04
N LEU A 200 5.02 9.91 3.32
CA LEU A 200 6.40 9.68 3.74
C LEU A 200 6.83 8.22 3.58
N ALA A 201 5.93 7.26 3.72
CA ALA A 201 6.22 5.85 3.44
C ALA A 201 6.42 5.58 1.94
N PHE A 202 5.76 6.36 1.08
CA PHE A 202 5.98 6.27 -0.36
C PHE A 202 7.31 6.89 -0.77
N GLU A 203 7.62 8.10 -0.29
CA GLU A 203 8.87 8.78 -0.68
C GLU A 203 10.11 8.26 0.07
N GLY A 204 9.92 7.85 1.32
CA GLY A 204 10.96 7.57 2.29
C GLY A 204 11.70 6.26 2.09
N ARG A 205 12.74 6.07 2.90
CA ARG A 205 13.62 4.90 2.92
C ARG A 205 13.44 4.07 4.21
N ASN A 206 12.31 4.21 4.88
CA ASN A 206 12.20 3.73 6.26
C ASN A 206 10.76 3.50 6.75
N ASP A 207 10.68 2.72 7.82
CA ASP A 207 9.49 2.31 8.57
C ASP A 207 9.12 3.30 9.71
N PHE A 208 9.69 4.51 9.70
CA PHE A 208 9.64 5.44 10.83
C PHE A 208 8.28 6.14 10.97
N TRP A 209 7.59 6.36 9.85
CA TRP A 209 6.41 7.22 9.76
C TRP A 209 5.13 6.40 9.79
N ALA A 210 4.69 6.06 11.00
CA ALA A 210 3.62 5.10 11.21
C ALA A 210 2.90 5.33 12.54
N SER A 211 1.83 4.57 12.76
CA SER A 211 1.04 4.55 13.98
C SER A 211 1.71 3.87 15.18
N HIS A 212 3.01 4.05 15.31
CA HIS A 212 3.82 3.62 16.43
C HIS A 212 4.51 4.86 17.00
N PRO A 213 3.90 5.56 17.98
CA PRO A 213 4.36 6.88 18.41
C PRO A 213 5.86 6.94 18.74
N PRO A 214 6.49 5.93 19.40
CA PRO A 214 7.93 5.98 19.64
C PRO A 214 8.82 5.90 18.38
N ASN A 215 8.33 5.44 17.22
CA ASN A 215 9.11 5.40 15.97
C ASN A 215 9.41 6.82 15.47
N VAL A 216 8.58 7.79 15.84
CA VAL A 216 8.82 9.20 15.47
C VAL A 216 10.15 9.70 16.01
N ILE A 217 10.61 9.16 17.15
CA ILE A 217 11.92 9.47 17.73
C ILE A 217 13.04 9.00 16.80
N ARG A 218 12.94 7.76 16.30
CA ARG A 218 13.89 7.22 15.32
C ARG A 218 13.94 8.06 14.04
N GLY A 219 12.81 8.66 13.66
CA GLY A 219 12.71 9.59 12.54
C GLY A 219 13.12 11.04 12.85
N MET A 220 13.42 11.36 14.11
CA MET A 220 13.66 12.72 14.61
C MET A 220 12.49 13.69 14.30
N GLY A 221 11.25 13.20 14.36
CA GLY A 221 10.04 13.98 14.08
C GLY A 221 9.43 14.68 15.30
N ASN A 222 10.08 14.60 16.46
CA ASN A 222 9.65 15.18 17.72
C ASN A 222 10.74 16.06 18.36
N ASP A 223 10.33 16.97 19.24
CA ASP A 223 11.22 17.65 20.18
C ASP A 223 10.87 17.17 21.60
N ALA A 224 11.64 16.22 22.11
CA ALA A 224 11.32 15.47 23.32
C ALA A 224 9.87 14.95 23.29
N SER A 225 9.02 15.36 24.23
CA SER A 225 7.61 14.91 24.27
C SER A 225 6.65 15.75 23.41
N PHE A 226 7.16 16.73 22.67
CA PHE A 226 6.38 17.52 21.72
C PHE A 226 6.42 16.86 20.33
N CYS A 227 5.31 16.22 19.95
CA CYS A 227 5.16 15.52 18.68
C CYS A 227 3.77 15.83 18.07
N PRO A 228 3.62 16.92 17.29
CA PRO A 228 2.36 17.20 16.60
C PRO A 228 2.10 16.21 15.46
N TYR A 229 3.14 15.53 14.96
CA TYR A 229 3.04 14.55 13.88
C TYR A 229 2.04 13.43 14.19
N ASP A 230 2.11 12.82 15.37
CA ASP A 230 1.23 11.70 15.73
C ASP A 230 -0.25 12.10 15.71
N LEU A 231 -0.57 13.28 16.25
CA LEU A 231 -1.94 13.82 16.25
C LEU A 231 -2.41 14.14 14.84
N ASN A 232 -1.55 14.76 14.03
CA ASN A 232 -1.85 15.07 12.63
C ASN A 232 -2.06 13.80 11.79
N LEU A 233 -1.31 12.71 12.06
CA LEU A 233 -1.48 11.44 11.38
C LEU A 233 -2.85 10.83 11.71
N ILE A 234 -3.28 10.88 12.98
CA ILE A 234 -4.62 10.43 13.38
C ILE A 234 -5.70 11.22 12.65
N ASP A 235 -5.60 12.56 12.64
CA ASP A 235 -6.59 13.40 11.95
C ASP A 235 -6.60 13.20 10.44
N GLN A 236 -5.44 12.95 9.83
CA GLN A 236 -5.36 12.59 8.42
C GLN A 236 -6.06 11.26 8.12
N TYR A 237 -5.95 10.25 8.99
CA TYR A 237 -6.70 9.00 8.83
C TYR A 237 -8.20 9.20 9.04
N ARG A 238 -8.60 10.01 10.03
CA ARG A 238 -10.01 10.36 10.28
C ARG A 238 -10.66 11.05 9.09
N MET A 239 -9.93 11.95 8.43
CA MET A 239 -10.37 12.65 7.21
C MET A 239 -10.79 11.67 6.11
N GLN A 240 -10.15 10.50 6.01
CA GLN A 240 -10.45 9.52 4.96
C GLN A 240 -11.87 8.96 5.04
N ALA A 241 -12.55 9.09 6.20
CA ALA A 241 -13.94 8.68 6.35
C ALA A 241 -14.90 9.40 5.40
N GLU A 242 -14.54 10.62 4.95
CA GLU A 242 -15.30 11.39 3.95
C GLU A 242 -15.48 10.61 2.64
N TRP A 243 -14.48 9.82 2.26
CA TRP A 243 -14.45 9.10 0.98
C TRP A 243 -14.44 7.58 1.13
N ASN A 244 -14.64 7.02 2.31
CA ASN A 244 -14.64 5.56 2.53
C ASN A 244 -15.89 5.09 3.30
N GLY A 245 -17.06 5.64 2.96
CA GLY A 245 -18.32 5.18 3.53
C GLY A 245 -18.57 5.63 4.97
N GLY A 246 -18.00 6.74 5.40
CA GLY A 246 -18.23 7.33 6.72
C GLY A 246 -17.38 6.73 7.86
N TYR A 247 -16.42 5.86 7.53
CA TYR A 247 -15.48 5.30 8.51
C TYR A 247 -14.02 5.37 8.08
N SER A 248 -13.13 5.31 9.07
CA SER A 248 -11.69 5.15 8.89
C SER A 248 -11.17 4.04 9.80
N TYR A 249 -10.01 3.48 9.48
CA TYR A 249 -9.33 2.50 10.30
C TYR A 249 -8.02 3.08 10.83
N TYR A 250 -7.71 2.80 12.09
CA TYR A 250 -6.41 3.10 12.68
C TYR A 250 -6.02 1.96 13.63
N ASN A 251 -4.74 1.63 13.70
CA ASN A 251 -4.26 0.73 14.74
C ASN A 251 -2.94 1.24 15.31
N THR A 252 -2.54 0.72 16.46
CA THR A 252 -1.20 0.94 16.99
C THR A 252 -0.62 -0.34 17.53
N PHE A 253 0.70 -0.49 17.43
CA PHE A 253 1.41 -1.59 18.05
C PHE A 253 2.76 -1.14 18.60
N VAL A 254 2.81 -0.88 19.91
CA VAL A 254 4.04 -0.54 20.60
C VAL A 254 4.63 -1.75 21.33
N SER A 255 5.72 -2.32 20.81
CA SER A 255 6.45 -3.37 21.53
C SER A 255 7.15 -2.80 22.77
N PRO A 256 7.21 -3.53 23.91
CA PRO A 256 7.79 -3.05 25.17
C PRO A 256 9.21 -2.45 25.07
N SER A 257 10.06 -2.98 24.19
CA SER A 257 11.44 -2.50 24.00
C SER A 257 11.52 -1.04 23.53
N TRP A 258 10.46 -0.49 22.95
CA TRP A 258 10.40 0.91 22.52
C TRP A 258 10.10 1.88 23.67
N LEU A 259 9.67 1.36 24.82
CA LEU A 259 9.38 2.11 26.04
C LEU A 259 10.47 1.89 27.09
N ASP A 260 11.61 1.35 26.68
CA ASP A 260 12.83 1.20 27.46
C ASP A 260 14.02 1.80 26.69
N TRP A 261 15.19 1.85 27.33
CA TRP A 261 16.44 2.20 26.69
C TRP A 261 16.71 1.27 25.50
N ASN A 262 16.79 1.86 24.31
CA ASN A 262 17.01 1.12 23.08
C ASN A 262 17.85 1.95 22.10
N HIS A 263 18.43 1.27 21.10
CA HIS A 263 19.36 1.87 20.14
C HIS A 263 18.69 2.80 19.11
N ASN A 264 17.35 2.86 19.08
CA ASN A 264 16.59 3.69 18.15
C ASN A 264 16.15 5.03 18.76
N SER A 265 16.57 5.34 19.99
CA SER A 265 16.16 6.55 20.70
C SER A 265 17.35 7.24 21.36
N GLU A 266 17.50 8.55 21.11
CA GLU A 266 18.42 9.43 21.85
C GLU A 266 17.83 9.96 23.16
N TYR A 267 16.52 9.79 23.38
CA TYR A 267 15.82 10.27 24.55
C TYR A 267 15.69 9.19 25.62
N PRO A 268 15.52 9.57 26.90
CA PRO A 268 15.29 8.60 27.95
C PRO A 268 13.86 8.02 27.88
N PRO A 269 13.60 6.84 28.45
CA PRO A 269 12.34 6.11 28.32
C PRO A 269 11.09 6.94 28.67
N GLU A 270 11.20 7.89 29.58
CA GLU A 270 10.11 8.78 30.01
C GLU A 270 9.53 9.58 28.83
N VAL A 271 10.35 9.92 27.83
CA VAL A 271 9.88 10.61 26.63
C VAL A 271 9.01 9.68 25.79
N ALA A 272 9.44 8.44 25.55
CA ALA A 272 8.68 7.46 24.78
C ALA A 272 7.35 7.12 25.47
N TRP A 273 7.38 6.97 26.81
CA TRP A 273 6.18 6.79 27.62
C TRP A 273 5.22 7.98 27.55
N GLU A 274 5.73 9.20 27.57
CA GLU A 274 4.91 10.39 27.48
C GLU A 274 4.25 10.52 26.10
N LEU A 275 4.97 10.21 25.01
CA LEU A 275 4.40 10.16 23.66
C LEU A 275 3.28 9.12 23.56
N TYR A 276 3.54 7.90 24.06
CA TYR A 276 2.57 6.82 24.07
C TYR A 276 1.33 7.15 24.92
N ARG A 277 1.51 7.79 26.09
CA ARG A 277 0.43 8.25 26.96
C ARG A 277 -0.41 9.35 26.30
N LYS A 278 0.22 10.34 25.68
CA LYS A 278 -0.48 11.40 24.93
C LYS A 278 -1.33 10.82 23.80
N PHE A 279 -0.76 9.88 23.05
CA PHE A 279 -1.48 9.15 22.00
C PHE A 279 -2.73 8.44 22.54
N LEU A 280 -2.59 7.59 23.57
CA LEU A 280 -3.73 6.86 24.12
C LEU A 280 -4.77 7.78 24.77
N THR A 281 -4.33 8.84 25.44
CA THR A 281 -5.24 9.83 26.05
C THR A 281 -6.07 10.52 24.97
N TYR A 282 -5.46 10.86 23.84
CA TYR A 282 -6.18 11.45 22.71
C TYR A 282 -7.18 10.46 22.11
N MET A 283 -6.80 9.19 21.90
CA MET A 283 -7.74 8.15 21.44
C MET A 283 -8.92 7.97 22.41
N ALA A 284 -8.68 7.95 23.73
CA ALA A 284 -9.73 7.87 24.73
C ALA A 284 -10.66 9.10 24.70
N SER A 285 -10.14 10.29 24.42
CA SER A 285 -10.96 11.50 24.25
C SER A 285 -11.88 11.38 23.02
N LEU A 286 -11.36 10.90 21.87
CA LEU A 286 -12.17 10.66 20.68
C LEU A 286 -13.27 9.61 20.95
N LYS A 287 -12.98 8.57 21.74
CA LYS A 287 -13.97 7.57 22.15
C LYS A 287 -15.07 8.20 22.98
N LYS A 288 -14.70 8.98 24.00
CA LYS A 288 -15.64 9.70 24.87
C LYS A 288 -16.56 10.64 24.08
N ASP A 289 -16.03 11.27 23.03
CA ASP A 289 -16.76 12.18 22.17
C ASP A 289 -17.59 11.47 21.08
N GLY A 290 -17.61 10.13 21.07
CA GLY A 290 -18.35 9.32 20.09
C GLY A 290 -17.77 9.35 18.68
N GLN A 291 -16.50 9.73 18.54
CA GLN A 291 -15.79 9.86 17.27
C GLN A 291 -14.91 8.64 16.95
N LEU A 292 -14.67 7.78 17.96
CA LEU A 292 -13.89 6.55 17.89
C LEU A 292 -14.66 5.39 18.50
N GLU A 293 -14.57 4.21 17.87
CA GLU A 293 -14.99 2.92 18.39
C GLU A 293 -13.73 2.05 18.56
N ASP A 294 -13.38 1.70 19.80
CA ASP A 294 -12.28 0.78 20.09
C ASP A 294 -12.76 -0.66 20.05
N LEU A 295 -12.05 -1.47 19.27
CA LEU A 295 -12.41 -2.87 19.02
C LEU A 295 -11.19 -3.75 19.30
N THR A 296 -11.44 -4.97 19.74
CA THR A 296 -10.42 -6.02 19.61
C THR A 296 -10.30 -6.43 18.14
N LEU A 297 -9.24 -7.14 17.76
CA LEU A 297 -8.98 -7.45 16.36
C LEU A 297 -10.06 -8.35 15.72
N SER A 298 -10.58 -9.34 16.46
CA SER A 298 -11.69 -10.18 15.99
C SER A 298 -13.00 -9.39 15.90
N ALA A 299 -13.29 -8.53 16.88
CA ALA A 299 -14.47 -7.67 16.85
C ALA A 299 -14.42 -6.70 15.65
N TYR A 300 -13.24 -6.18 15.34
CA TYR A 300 -13.01 -5.39 14.12
C TYR A 300 -13.30 -6.20 12.85
N GLY A 301 -12.83 -7.45 12.74
CA GLY A 301 -13.11 -8.28 11.56
C GLY A 301 -14.59 -8.51 11.31
N GLU A 302 -15.38 -8.68 12.37
CA GLU A 302 -16.85 -8.74 12.24
C GLU A 302 -17.45 -7.41 11.82
N ARG A 303 -17.01 -6.32 12.46
CA ARG A 303 -17.47 -4.98 12.12
C ARG A 303 -17.17 -4.65 10.66
N HIS A 304 -15.98 -5.01 10.18
CA HIS A 304 -15.55 -4.83 8.80
C HIS A 304 -16.46 -5.58 7.82
N ARG A 305 -16.79 -6.85 8.09
CA ARG A 305 -17.73 -7.64 7.26
C ARG A 305 -19.13 -7.02 7.17
N GLN A 306 -19.60 -6.40 8.24
CA GLN A 306 -20.91 -5.74 8.27
C GLN A 306 -20.94 -4.45 7.45
N ILE A 307 -19.85 -3.69 7.44
CA ILE A 307 -19.79 -2.36 6.80
C ILE A 307 -19.17 -2.40 5.41
N ARG A 308 -18.47 -3.49 5.06
CA ARG A 308 -17.72 -3.58 3.81
C ARG A 308 -17.73 -4.99 3.20
N PRO A 309 -18.37 -5.14 2.02
CA PRO A 309 -18.34 -6.39 1.29
C PRO A 309 -16.96 -6.65 0.67
N VAL A 310 -16.70 -7.91 0.29
CA VAL A 310 -15.55 -8.26 -0.53
C VAL A 310 -15.64 -7.56 -1.89
N GLY A 311 -14.49 -7.17 -2.44
CA GLY A 311 -14.41 -6.51 -3.74
C GLY A 311 -14.53 -4.98 -3.70
N HIS A 312 -14.80 -4.39 -2.54
CA HIS A 312 -15.02 -2.95 -2.42
C HIS A 312 -13.72 -2.13 -2.52
N ASP A 313 -13.77 -1.02 -3.25
CA ASP A 313 -12.65 -0.11 -3.45
C ASP A 313 -12.30 0.73 -2.22
N GLU A 314 -11.22 1.50 -2.31
CA GLU A 314 -10.76 2.36 -1.24
C GLU A 314 -9.92 3.54 -1.74
N VAL A 315 -9.96 4.62 -0.97
CA VAL A 315 -9.29 5.89 -1.28
C VAL A 315 -8.43 6.35 -0.11
N TYR A 316 -7.28 6.94 -0.42
CA TYR A 316 -6.51 7.69 0.57
C TYR A 316 -5.94 8.98 -0.03
N LEU A 317 -6.29 10.12 0.56
CA LEU A 317 -5.63 11.40 0.27
C LEU A 317 -4.55 11.65 1.30
N ALA A 318 -3.29 11.51 0.88
CA ALA A 318 -2.13 11.83 1.68
C ALA A 318 -1.68 13.28 1.42
N LYS A 319 -1.58 14.06 2.49
CA LYS A 319 -1.01 15.39 2.56
C LYS A 319 0.25 15.29 3.41
N GLU A 320 1.37 15.72 2.86
CA GLU A 320 2.65 15.63 3.57
C GLU A 320 2.62 16.49 4.85
N LEU A 321 2.91 15.86 6.00
CA LEU A 321 2.62 16.42 7.34
C LEU A 321 3.82 17.08 8.03
N LEU A 322 5.06 16.76 7.64
CA LEU A 322 6.24 16.99 8.46
C LEU A 322 7.17 18.08 7.91
N TYR A 323 7.46 18.06 6.61
CA TYR A 323 8.47 18.89 5.97
C TYR A 323 7.91 20.17 5.35
N GLY A 324 6.60 20.39 5.42
CA GLY A 324 5.95 21.58 4.88
C GLY A 324 6.03 21.67 3.35
N SER A 325 6.23 20.53 2.67
CA SER A 325 6.43 20.48 1.22
C SER A 325 5.17 20.82 0.44
N GLY A 326 3.99 20.68 1.07
CA GLY A 326 2.68 20.89 0.47
C GLY A 326 2.31 19.83 -0.57
N LYS A 327 3.02 18.70 -0.61
CA LYS A 327 2.78 17.60 -1.54
C LYS A 327 1.46 16.88 -1.22
N HIS A 328 0.75 16.48 -2.27
CA HIS A 328 -0.43 15.63 -2.17
C HIS A 328 -0.20 14.35 -2.99
N TYR A 329 -0.49 13.20 -2.40
CA TYR A 329 -0.63 11.92 -3.09
C TYR A 329 -2.06 11.44 -2.95
N PHE A 330 -2.68 11.09 -4.07
CA PHE A 330 -3.98 10.45 -4.07
C PHE A 330 -3.82 8.97 -4.39
N TRP A 331 -4.34 8.11 -3.52
CA TRP A 331 -4.28 6.68 -3.67
C TRP A 331 -5.67 6.11 -3.93
N PHE A 332 -5.74 5.14 -4.82
CA PHE A 332 -6.93 4.34 -5.06
C PHE A 332 -6.55 2.87 -5.14
N VAL A 333 -7.40 2.01 -4.57
CA VAL A 333 -7.25 0.56 -4.65
C VAL A 333 -8.61 -0.10 -4.83
N ASP A 334 -8.69 -1.05 -5.75
CA ASP A 334 -9.79 -2.01 -5.90
C ASP A 334 -9.20 -3.40 -6.20
N PRO A 335 -10.02 -4.45 -6.43
CA PRO A 335 -9.49 -5.77 -6.78
C PRO A 335 -8.80 -5.85 -8.15
N ALA A 336 -8.95 -4.86 -9.02
CA ALA A 336 -8.34 -4.80 -10.34
C ALA A 336 -6.98 -4.10 -10.32
N TYR A 337 -6.79 -3.08 -9.49
CA TYR A 337 -5.51 -2.38 -9.38
C TYR A 337 -5.35 -1.55 -8.10
N ARG A 338 -4.09 -1.24 -7.79
CA ARG A 338 -3.70 -0.16 -6.88
C ARG A 338 -2.95 0.91 -7.68
N VAL A 339 -3.22 2.18 -7.39
CA VAL A 339 -2.61 3.32 -8.10
C VAL A 339 -2.36 4.51 -7.18
N THR A 340 -1.27 5.25 -7.44
CA THR A 340 -0.98 6.57 -6.84
C THR A 340 -0.95 7.64 -7.90
N ILE A 341 -1.66 8.74 -7.67
CA ILE A 341 -1.51 10.01 -8.38
C ILE A 341 -0.60 10.93 -7.56
N ASP A 342 0.55 11.27 -8.12
CA ASP A 342 1.47 12.27 -7.60
C ASP A 342 1.07 13.66 -8.13
N ALA A 343 0.33 14.40 -7.31
CA ALA A 343 -0.12 15.75 -7.66
C ALA A 343 1.06 16.75 -7.75
N THR A 344 2.20 16.46 -7.13
CA THR A 344 3.39 17.32 -7.19
C THR A 344 4.05 17.24 -8.56
N GLN A 345 3.82 16.16 -9.31
CA GLN A 345 4.35 15.95 -10.64
C GLN A 345 3.23 15.87 -11.67
N GLY A 346 2.44 16.94 -11.78
CA GLY A 346 1.43 17.10 -12.82
C GLY A 346 0.22 16.17 -12.67
N GLY A 347 0.08 15.51 -11.54
CA GLY A 347 -0.88 14.42 -11.38
C GLY A 347 -0.44 13.14 -12.05
N SER A 348 0.85 12.86 -12.16
CA SER A 348 1.35 11.63 -12.78
C SER A 348 1.01 10.37 -11.99
N ILE A 349 0.96 9.20 -12.63
CA ILE A 349 0.90 7.94 -11.87
C ILE A 349 2.31 7.56 -11.41
N GLY A 350 2.49 7.44 -10.09
CA GLY A 350 3.77 7.15 -9.44
C GLY A 350 3.94 5.71 -8.95
N ASP A 351 2.85 4.98 -8.74
CA ASP A 351 2.80 3.53 -8.50
C ASP A 351 1.56 2.98 -9.20
N LEU A 352 1.70 1.83 -9.87
CA LEU A 352 0.60 1.09 -10.48
C LEU A 352 0.84 -0.40 -10.34
N ARG A 353 -0.04 -1.09 -9.60
CA ARG A 353 -0.03 -2.54 -9.39
C ARG A 353 -1.25 -3.16 -10.09
N PRO A 354 -1.07 -4.07 -11.07
CA PRO A 354 -2.20 -4.62 -11.83
C PRO A 354 -2.76 -5.89 -11.16
N TYR A 355 -3.56 -5.74 -10.11
CA TYR A 355 -4.17 -6.87 -9.40
C TYR A 355 -5.05 -7.79 -10.28
N ALA A 356 -5.58 -7.25 -11.38
CA ALA A 356 -6.31 -7.98 -12.40
C ALA A 356 -5.53 -9.18 -12.95
N GLY A 357 -4.19 -9.09 -13.03
CA GLY A 357 -3.34 -10.19 -13.49
C GLY A 357 -3.22 -11.37 -12.52
N GLN A 358 -3.66 -11.21 -11.27
CA GLN A 358 -3.71 -12.30 -10.28
C GLN A 358 -2.37 -13.05 -10.12
N ALA A 359 -1.24 -12.32 -10.18
CA ALA A 359 0.07 -12.92 -10.01
C ALA A 359 0.10 -13.72 -8.68
N PRO A 360 0.31 -15.05 -8.71
CA PRO A 360 0.34 -15.86 -7.49
C PRO A 360 1.68 -15.67 -6.77
N VAL A 361 1.67 -15.67 -5.43
CA VAL A 361 2.91 -15.63 -4.63
C VAL A 361 2.77 -16.46 -3.35
N ALA A 362 3.71 -17.37 -3.18
CA ALA A 362 4.08 -18.00 -1.92
C ALA A 362 5.60 -17.83 -1.72
N THR A 363 6.04 -17.60 -0.51
CA THR A 363 7.45 -17.42 -0.14
C THR A 363 8.01 -18.72 0.47
N GLY A 364 9.32 -18.79 0.70
CA GLY A 364 10.00 -19.98 1.20
C GLY A 364 11.09 -20.48 0.23
N PRO A 365 12.10 -21.21 0.72
CA PRO A 365 13.22 -21.70 -0.08
C PRO A 365 12.80 -22.73 -1.16
N ASP A 366 11.60 -23.29 -1.04
CA ASP A 366 10.95 -24.21 -1.97
C ASP A 366 10.13 -23.51 -3.08
N THR A 367 10.08 -22.17 -3.08
CA THR A 367 9.32 -21.39 -4.06
C THR A 367 10.24 -20.51 -4.92
N PRO A 368 9.82 -20.11 -6.14
CA PRO A 368 10.60 -19.19 -6.97
C PRO A 368 10.71 -17.78 -6.37
N HIS A 369 9.84 -17.41 -5.44
CA HIS A 369 9.79 -16.07 -4.85
C HIS A 369 10.66 -15.93 -3.61
N ARG A 370 11.03 -17.03 -2.93
CA ARG A 370 11.93 -17.04 -1.76
C ARG A 370 11.50 -16.06 -0.67
N ASP A 371 12.06 -14.85 -0.63
CA ASP A 371 11.79 -13.78 0.33
C ASP A 371 10.97 -12.60 -0.25
N ILE A 372 10.64 -12.66 -1.55
CA ILE A 372 9.90 -11.63 -2.29
C ILE A 372 8.39 -11.91 -2.24
N GLY A 373 7.74 -11.42 -1.18
CA GLY A 373 6.27 -11.44 -1.02
C GLY A 373 5.51 -10.31 -1.74
N SER A 374 6.21 -9.33 -2.31
CA SER A 374 5.63 -8.12 -2.94
C SER A 374 4.73 -8.46 -4.13
N TYR A 375 3.60 -7.78 -4.31
CA TYR A 375 2.82 -7.86 -5.56
C TYR A 375 3.56 -7.10 -6.67
N PRO A 376 3.65 -7.59 -7.92
CA PRO A 376 4.47 -6.91 -8.93
C PRO A 376 3.83 -5.59 -9.39
N TYR A 377 4.66 -4.63 -9.79
CA TYR A 377 4.23 -3.35 -10.34
C TYR A 377 4.40 -3.27 -11.85
N LEU A 378 3.73 -2.29 -12.46
CA LEU A 378 4.00 -1.79 -13.82
C LEU A 378 4.72 -0.43 -13.78
N ILE A 379 4.40 0.37 -12.76
CA ILE A 379 5.08 1.61 -12.44
C ILE A 379 5.39 1.55 -10.95
N GLN A 380 6.64 1.82 -10.59
CA GLN A 380 7.05 2.22 -9.26
C GLN A 380 8.14 3.26 -9.42
N SER A 381 7.76 4.52 -9.30
CA SER A 381 8.63 5.65 -9.59
C SER A 381 9.77 5.84 -8.58
N GLN A 382 9.63 5.36 -7.36
CA GLN A 382 10.70 5.30 -6.37
C GLN A 382 11.74 4.23 -6.72
N HIS A 383 11.34 3.13 -7.37
CA HIS A 383 12.28 2.09 -7.80
C HIS A 383 12.89 2.35 -9.18
N ARG A 384 12.21 3.14 -10.02
CA ARG A 384 12.52 3.30 -11.44
C ARG A 384 12.41 4.74 -11.97
N SER A 385 12.57 5.78 -11.15
CA SER A 385 12.61 7.16 -11.68
C SER A 385 14.03 7.67 -11.85
N GLY A 386 14.30 8.26 -13.01
CA GLY A 386 15.28 9.35 -13.11
C GLY A 386 14.63 10.67 -12.67
N ASN A 387 15.37 11.49 -11.94
CA ASN A 387 14.89 12.79 -11.42
C ASN A 387 15.11 13.93 -12.42
N ALA A 388 15.97 13.75 -13.43
CA ALA A 388 16.35 14.80 -14.36
C ALA A 388 15.39 14.90 -15.57
N HIS A 389 14.77 13.80 -15.99
CA HIS A 389 13.97 13.77 -17.22
C HIS A 389 12.79 12.79 -17.14
N HIS A 390 11.71 13.14 -16.44
CA HIS A 390 10.59 12.24 -16.12
C HIS A 390 10.05 11.40 -17.30
N CYS A 391 9.86 11.98 -18.49
CA CYS A 391 9.47 11.23 -19.69
C CYS A 391 10.62 10.45 -20.38
N TYR A 392 11.89 10.80 -20.15
CA TYR A 392 13.06 10.19 -20.80
C TYR A 392 13.73 9.07 -19.97
N ASP A 393 13.90 9.21 -18.65
CA ASP A 393 14.72 8.30 -17.85
C ASP A 393 14.01 7.60 -16.67
N GLY A 394 12.70 7.85 -16.46
CA GLY A 394 11.91 7.17 -15.42
C GLY A 394 10.66 6.42 -15.88
N ALA A 395 10.17 5.46 -15.07
CA ALA A 395 8.84 4.86 -15.17
C ALA A 395 7.80 5.76 -14.50
N ARG A 396 6.88 6.31 -15.31
CA ARG A 396 5.82 7.24 -14.90
C ARG A 396 4.83 7.45 -16.06
N THR A 397 3.70 8.10 -15.80
CA THR A 397 2.73 8.49 -16.84
C THR A 397 2.13 9.85 -16.53
N THR A 398 2.02 10.70 -17.54
CA THR A 398 1.30 11.98 -17.51
C THR A 398 1.03 12.43 -18.97
N LEU A 399 0.96 13.74 -19.17
CA LEU A 399 0.78 14.40 -20.45
C LEU A 399 2.04 15.15 -20.91
N LEU A 400 2.38 15.04 -22.20
CA LEU A 400 3.21 16.02 -22.89
C LEU A 400 2.32 16.99 -23.67
N LEU A 401 2.50 18.29 -23.46
CA LEU A 401 1.78 19.34 -24.17
C LEU A 401 2.72 20.01 -25.18
N LYS A 402 2.31 20.07 -26.45
CA LYS A 402 3.14 20.55 -27.55
C LYS A 402 2.51 21.69 -28.32
N HIS A 403 3.32 22.68 -28.65
CA HIS A 403 2.97 23.81 -29.51
C HIS A 403 4.24 24.34 -30.20
N ALA A 404 4.14 24.72 -31.48
CA ALA A 404 5.22 25.36 -32.23
C ALA A 404 6.61 24.68 -32.10
N GLY A 405 6.65 23.35 -32.00
CA GLY A 405 7.88 22.57 -31.83
C GLY A 405 8.43 22.49 -30.40
N GLN A 406 7.87 23.24 -29.44
CA GLN A 406 8.19 23.11 -28.02
C GLN A 406 7.33 22.01 -27.37
N THR A 407 7.93 21.29 -26.42
CA THR A 407 7.24 20.29 -25.58
C THR A 407 7.34 20.71 -24.11
N LEU A 408 6.20 20.78 -23.44
CA LEU A 408 6.09 20.93 -22.00
C LEU A 408 5.70 19.58 -21.40
N ASP A 409 6.46 19.10 -20.42
CA ASP A 409 6.14 17.89 -19.68
C ASP A 409 5.33 18.28 -18.43
N LEU A 410 4.09 17.78 -18.32
CA LEU A 410 3.22 18.11 -17.21
C LEU A 410 3.80 17.65 -15.87
N CYS A 411 4.70 16.64 -15.84
CA CYS A 411 5.40 16.22 -14.63
C CYS A 411 6.22 17.35 -13.98
N ASN A 412 6.59 18.38 -14.72
CA ASN A 412 7.34 19.52 -14.19
C ASN A 412 6.45 20.57 -13.48
N TYR A 413 5.14 20.34 -13.43
CA TYR A 413 4.19 21.28 -12.85
C TYR A 413 3.58 20.73 -11.57
N ARG A 414 3.54 21.55 -10.53
CA ARG A 414 2.90 21.20 -9.26
C ARG A 414 1.41 21.48 -9.31
N THR A 415 0.63 20.55 -8.80
CA THR A 415 -0.81 20.70 -8.54
C THR A 415 -1.15 20.11 -7.17
N LYS A 416 -2.43 20.19 -6.78
CA LYS A 416 -3.00 19.58 -5.58
C LYS A 416 -4.29 18.87 -5.93
N VAL A 417 -4.72 17.96 -5.07
CA VAL A 417 -6.07 17.39 -5.16
C VAL A 417 -7.07 18.45 -4.72
N ALA A 418 -7.88 18.93 -5.65
CA ALA A 418 -8.90 19.96 -5.43
C ALA A 418 -10.18 19.37 -4.84
N SER A 419 -10.60 18.21 -5.33
CA SER A 419 -11.79 17.51 -4.83
C SER A 419 -11.72 16.01 -5.10
N VAL A 420 -12.40 15.25 -4.25
CA VAL A 420 -12.65 13.81 -4.41
C VAL A 420 -14.15 13.60 -4.25
N THR A 421 -14.78 12.93 -5.22
CA THR A 421 -16.22 12.65 -5.20
C THR A 421 -16.48 11.21 -5.60
N ARG A 422 -17.49 10.58 -4.98
CA ARG A 422 -17.98 9.25 -5.38
C ARG A 422 -19.31 9.37 -6.13
N ALA A 423 -19.44 8.67 -7.25
CA ALA A 423 -20.67 8.53 -8.01
C ALA A 423 -20.65 7.21 -8.80
N ASP A 424 -21.77 6.49 -8.86
CA ASP A 424 -21.95 5.30 -9.71
C ASP A 424 -20.83 4.25 -9.57
N ASP A 425 -20.48 3.87 -8.34
CA ASP A 425 -19.39 2.93 -8.01
C ASP A 425 -18.01 3.35 -8.55
N ARG A 426 -17.83 4.64 -8.82
CA ARG A 426 -16.59 5.24 -9.25
C ARG A 426 -16.13 6.33 -8.30
N VAL A 427 -14.82 6.49 -8.25
CA VAL A 427 -14.16 7.57 -7.53
C VAL A 427 -13.62 8.56 -8.54
N LYS A 428 -13.93 9.84 -8.37
CA LYS A 428 -13.42 10.93 -9.20
C LYS A 428 -12.50 11.82 -8.37
N ALA A 429 -11.26 12.01 -8.82
CA ALA A 429 -10.32 12.95 -8.24
C ALA A 429 -10.02 14.08 -9.25
N THR A 430 -10.29 15.32 -8.85
CA THR A 430 -9.99 16.51 -9.67
C THR A 430 -8.78 17.22 -9.10
N LEU A 431 -7.81 17.54 -9.95
CA LEU A 431 -6.61 18.29 -9.56
C LEU A 431 -6.81 19.79 -9.80
N THR A 432 -6.10 20.63 -9.05
CA THR A 432 -6.09 22.08 -9.30
C THR A 432 -5.51 22.36 -10.70
N PRO A 433 -5.98 23.39 -11.41
CA PRO A 433 -5.45 23.72 -12.72
C PRO A 433 -3.95 24.02 -12.68
N VAL A 434 -3.24 23.56 -13.71
CA VAL A 434 -1.84 23.92 -13.96
C VAL A 434 -1.80 25.04 -14.99
N SER A 435 -1.15 26.15 -14.66
CA SER A 435 -0.86 27.21 -15.64
C SER A 435 0.40 26.87 -16.44
N PHE A 436 0.34 26.99 -17.76
CA PHE A 436 1.46 26.77 -18.66
C PHE A 436 1.67 27.95 -19.60
N THR A 437 2.91 28.14 -20.04
CA THR A 437 3.30 29.17 -21.01
C THR A 437 4.37 28.61 -21.94
N PHE A 438 4.17 28.77 -23.24
CA PHE A 438 5.14 28.47 -24.29
C PHE A 438 6.09 29.65 -24.52
N ALA A 439 7.23 29.38 -25.17
CA ALA A 439 8.29 30.35 -25.41
C ALA A 439 7.86 31.52 -26.31
N ASP A 440 6.84 31.33 -27.15
CA ASP A 440 6.23 32.35 -28.00
C ASP A 440 5.16 33.20 -27.27
N GLY A 441 4.90 32.91 -26.00
CA GLY A 441 3.96 33.65 -25.15
C GLY A 441 2.53 33.08 -25.14
N LEU A 442 2.24 32.00 -25.87
CA LEU A 442 0.96 31.32 -25.73
C LEU A 442 0.84 30.74 -24.31
N ALA A 443 -0.23 31.07 -23.59
CA ALA A 443 -0.44 30.64 -22.22
C ALA A 443 -1.87 30.14 -22.01
N GLY A 444 -2.07 29.28 -21.02
CA GLY A 444 -3.39 28.76 -20.65
C GLY A 444 -3.34 27.94 -19.37
N GLU A 445 -4.46 27.28 -19.07
CA GLU A 445 -4.61 26.40 -17.92
C GLU A 445 -5.00 24.99 -18.36
N LEU A 446 -4.51 23.99 -17.63
CA LEU A 446 -4.84 22.58 -17.82
C LEU A 446 -5.36 21.97 -16.53
N THR A 447 -6.60 21.52 -16.54
CA THR A 447 -7.22 20.78 -15.43
C THR A 447 -7.21 19.29 -15.75
N THR A 448 -6.72 18.48 -14.80
CA THR A 448 -6.73 17.02 -14.91
C THR A 448 -7.76 16.43 -13.97
N THR A 449 -8.55 15.49 -14.48
CA THR A 449 -9.53 14.73 -13.71
C THR A 449 -9.31 13.25 -13.94
N TYR A 450 -9.24 12.48 -12.86
CA TYR A 450 -9.20 11.02 -12.87
C TYR A 450 -10.55 10.45 -12.43
N GLU A 451 -11.04 9.42 -13.12
CA GLU A 451 -12.13 8.56 -12.64
C GLU A 451 -11.63 7.11 -12.54
N PHE A 452 -11.79 6.51 -11.38
CA PHE A 452 -11.32 5.17 -11.02
C PHE A 452 -12.50 4.22 -10.80
N GLY A 453 -12.31 2.95 -11.15
CA GLY A 453 -13.26 1.85 -10.90
C GLY A 453 -13.50 0.99 -12.13
N ASN A 454 -14.00 -0.22 -11.92
CA ASN A 454 -14.28 -1.22 -12.97
C ASN A 454 -13.06 -1.61 -13.82
N GLY A 455 -11.86 -1.66 -13.22
CA GLY A 455 -10.63 -2.03 -13.94
C GLY A 455 -10.13 -0.99 -14.95
N VAL A 456 -10.68 0.22 -14.92
CA VAL A 456 -10.35 1.31 -15.85
C VAL A 456 -10.06 2.61 -15.10
N ILE A 457 -8.98 3.27 -15.49
CA ILE A 457 -8.68 4.65 -15.08
C ILE A 457 -8.99 5.57 -16.25
N THR A 458 -10.03 6.38 -16.12
CA THR A 458 -10.31 7.45 -17.09
C THR A 458 -9.52 8.70 -16.71
N ILE A 459 -8.81 9.28 -17.67
CA ILE A 459 -8.07 10.53 -17.55
C ILE A 459 -8.73 11.55 -18.48
N SER A 460 -9.18 12.67 -17.92
CA SER A 460 -9.68 13.82 -18.70
C SER A 460 -8.73 15.01 -18.55
N ARG A 461 -8.31 15.58 -19.68
CA ARG A 461 -7.45 16.77 -19.75
C ARG A 461 -8.25 17.91 -20.36
N GLN A 462 -8.56 18.92 -19.57
CA GLN A 462 -9.29 20.10 -20.00
C GLN A 462 -8.34 21.29 -20.13
N VAL A 463 -8.21 21.83 -21.35
CA VAL A 463 -7.51 23.08 -21.62
C VAL A 463 -8.50 24.24 -21.62
N SER A 464 -8.20 25.27 -20.84
CA SER A 464 -9.02 26.47 -20.70
C SER A 464 -8.17 27.73 -20.63
N GLY A 465 -8.80 28.89 -20.83
CA GLY A 465 -8.14 30.19 -20.62
C GLY A 465 -6.97 30.47 -21.57
N LEU A 466 -6.96 29.88 -22.76
CA LEU A 466 -5.91 30.15 -23.74
C LEU A 466 -5.85 31.64 -24.13
N SER A 467 -4.65 32.21 -24.13
CA SER A 467 -4.41 33.61 -24.47
C SER A 467 -4.67 33.95 -25.94
N ALA A 468 -4.59 32.94 -26.82
CA ALA A 468 -4.93 33.03 -28.23
C ALA A 468 -5.42 31.67 -28.76
N GLN A 469 -6.16 31.68 -29.87
CA GLN A 469 -6.53 30.44 -30.55
C GLN A 469 -5.31 29.82 -31.22
N ALA A 470 -4.98 28.59 -30.83
CA ALA A 470 -3.80 27.88 -31.29
C ALA A 470 -4.06 26.37 -31.36
N ASP A 471 -3.28 25.69 -32.20
CA ASP A 471 -3.26 24.23 -32.25
C ASP A 471 -2.30 23.69 -31.20
N LEU A 472 -2.82 22.78 -30.38
CA LEU A 472 -2.09 22.06 -29.34
C LEU A 472 -2.12 20.57 -29.66
N GLU A 473 -0.97 19.92 -29.49
CA GLU A 473 -0.87 18.46 -29.47
C GLU A 473 -0.70 17.99 -28.03
N LEU A 474 -1.59 17.11 -27.59
CA LEU A 474 -1.63 16.54 -26.25
C LEU A 474 -1.26 15.06 -26.37
N ILE A 475 -0.14 14.64 -25.77
CA ILE A 475 0.32 13.26 -25.83
C ILE A 475 0.19 12.62 -24.46
N GLU A 476 -0.83 11.79 -24.29
CA GLU A 476 -0.96 10.94 -23.11
C GLU A 476 0.01 9.78 -23.27
N TYR A 477 0.91 9.59 -22.30
CA TYR A 477 1.91 8.53 -22.38
C TYR A 477 1.89 7.63 -21.15
N PHE A 478 2.12 6.33 -21.38
CA PHE A 478 2.39 5.36 -20.34
C PHE A 478 3.81 4.83 -20.51
N LYS A 479 4.63 4.90 -19.46
CA LYS A 479 5.99 4.36 -19.47
C LYS A 479 6.21 3.41 -18.31
N GLY A 480 6.23 2.12 -18.62
CA GLY A 480 6.28 1.03 -17.64
C GLY A 480 7.59 0.28 -17.64
N ALA A 481 7.94 -0.26 -16.49
CA ALA A 481 9.00 -1.24 -16.27
C ALA A 481 8.50 -2.20 -15.19
N PRO A 482 7.98 -3.38 -15.56
CA PRO A 482 7.43 -4.29 -14.58
C PRO A 482 8.51 -4.79 -13.62
N GLY A 483 8.13 -5.04 -12.38
CA GLY A 483 9.00 -5.76 -11.46
C GLY A 483 8.50 -5.87 -10.04
N ARG A 484 9.34 -6.40 -9.16
CA ARG A 484 9.07 -6.54 -7.71
C ARG A 484 10.07 -5.82 -6.81
N THR A 485 11.21 -5.43 -7.36
CA THR A 485 12.33 -4.81 -6.64
C THR A 485 12.87 -3.59 -7.38
N GLU A 486 13.89 -2.92 -6.85
CA GLU A 486 14.60 -1.87 -7.58
C GLU A 486 15.53 -2.37 -8.72
N TYR A 487 15.70 -3.69 -8.88
CA TYR A 487 16.57 -4.25 -9.92
C TYR A 487 15.80 -4.53 -11.21
N PRO A 488 16.27 -4.05 -12.38
CA PRO A 488 15.63 -4.30 -13.66
C PRO A 488 15.39 -5.79 -13.90
N GLU A 489 14.21 -6.12 -14.43
CA GLU A 489 13.86 -7.46 -14.89
C GLU A 489 14.00 -7.54 -16.42
N ASP A 490 14.18 -8.75 -16.94
CA ASP A 490 14.14 -8.97 -18.39
C ASP A 490 12.74 -8.64 -18.93
N LEU A 491 12.68 -7.91 -20.04
CA LEU A 491 11.45 -7.42 -20.65
C LEU A 491 11.12 -8.15 -21.96
N HIS A 492 11.93 -9.11 -22.40
CA HIS A 492 11.58 -9.99 -23.52
C HIS A 492 10.22 -10.69 -23.27
N GLY A 493 9.52 -11.05 -24.34
CA GLY A 493 8.17 -11.59 -24.26
C GLY A 493 7.07 -10.55 -23.99
N ILE A 494 7.39 -9.29 -23.66
CA ILE A 494 6.42 -8.20 -23.73
C ILE A 494 6.08 -7.93 -25.20
N ILE A 495 4.79 -7.84 -25.52
CA ILE A 495 4.33 -7.52 -26.87
C ILE A 495 3.70 -6.14 -26.87
N LEU A 496 4.23 -5.24 -27.68
CA LEU A 496 3.74 -3.88 -27.89
C LEU A 496 2.80 -3.85 -29.09
N GLU A 497 1.67 -3.16 -28.94
CA GLU A 497 0.59 -3.09 -29.93
C GLU A 497 0.19 -1.64 -30.16
N ALA A 498 -0.10 -1.27 -31.41
CA ALA A 498 -0.82 -0.04 -31.72
C ALA A 498 -1.83 -0.28 -32.83
N ASN A 499 -3.10 0.03 -32.52
CA ASN A 499 -4.24 -0.22 -33.40
C ASN A 499 -4.63 1.07 -34.11
N GLY A 500 -3.99 1.32 -35.26
CA GLY A 500 -4.30 2.43 -36.17
C GLY A 500 -4.72 1.98 -37.56
N SER A 501 -4.51 2.85 -38.55
CA SER A 501 -4.86 2.55 -39.95
C SER A 501 -4.13 1.31 -40.49
N SER A 502 -2.91 1.10 -40.00
CA SER A 502 -2.12 -0.12 -40.16
C SER A 502 -1.73 -0.60 -38.76
N PRO A 503 -2.41 -1.62 -38.21
CA PRO A 503 -2.07 -2.16 -36.90
C PRO A 503 -0.64 -2.68 -36.86
N VAL A 504 0.04 -2.46 -35.75
CA VAL A 504 1.41 -2.94 -35.51
C VAL A 504 1.47 -3.75 -34.24
N GLN A 505 2.26 -4.81 -34.27
CA GLN A 505 2.57 -5.66 -33.14
C GLN A 505 4.07 -5.97 -33.17
N ARG A 506 4.74 -5.88 -32.02
CA ARG A 506 6.17 -6.13 -31.91
C ARG A 506 6.55 -6.66 -30.53
N GLU A 507 7.46 -7.62 -30.50
CA GLU A 507 8.09 -8.05 -29.27
C GLU A 507 9.14 -7.03 -28.79
N PHE A 508 9.19 -6.83 -27.47
CA PHE A 508 10.17 -5.95 -26.83
C PHE A 508 11.58 -6.54 -26.96
N ASP A 509 12.49 -5.79 -27.59
CA ASP A 509 13.81 -6.28 -28.01
C ASP A 509 14.97 -5.35 -27.67
N TYR A 510 14.73 -4.36 -26.80
CA TYR A 510 15.72 -3.36 -26.38
C TYR A 510 16.34 -2.51 -27.51
N SER A 511 15.74 -2.50 -28.71
CA SER A 511 16.29 -1.80 -29.88
C SER A 511 16.26 -0.27 -29.77
N GLY A 512 15.48 0.30 -28.85
CA GLY A 512 15.25 1.73 -28.79
C GLY A 512 14.33 2.30 -29.86
N GLN A 513 13.70 1.44 -30.67
CA GLN A 513 12.93 1.88 -31.82
C GLN A 513 11.49 2.26 -31.46
N TRP A 514 11.07 3.41 -31.98
CA TRP A 514 9.67 3.83 -32.00
C TRP A 514 8.97 3.23 -33.21
N ILE A 515 7.69 2.88 -33.05
CA ILE A 515 6.80 2.51 -34.14
C ILE A 515 5.57 3.41 -34.06
N ASP A 516 5.38 4.21 -35.10
CA ASP A 516 4.22 5.10 -35.24
C ASP A 516 3.07 4.37 -35.93
N ALA A 517 1.86 4.58 -35.42
CA ALA A 517 0.61 4.08 -35.98
C ALA A 517 -0.35 5.26 -36.20
N PRO A 518 -0.38 5.84 -37.42
CA PRO A 518 -1.30 6.91 -37.78
C PRO A 518 -2.76 6.49 -37.61
N GLY A 519 -3.58 7.36 -37.02
CA GLY A 519 -4.98 7.09 -36.75
C GLY A 519 -5.24 6.09 -35.62
N ALA A 520 -4.24 5.74 -34.82
CA ALA A 520 -4.44 4.80 -33.72
C ALA A 520 -5.31 5.40 -32.60
N THR A 521 -6.31 4.62 -32.20
CA THR A 521 -7.21 4.89 -31.08
C THR A 521 -6.88 4.04 -29.86
N GLU A 522 -5.99 3.07 -30.01
CA GLU A 522 -5.49 2.22 -28.93
C GLU A 522 -3.99 1.92 -29.11
N VAL A 523 -3.26 1.96 -28.01
CA VAL A 523 -1.90 1.42 -27.86
C VAL A 523 -1.86 0.53 -26.63
N ALA A 524 -1.16 -0.59 -26.70
CA ALA A 524 -1.16 -1.57 -25.62
C ALA A 524 0.18 -2.29 -25.44
N ALA A 525 0.33 -2.92 -24.28
CA ALA A 525 1.39 -3.85 -23.97
C ALA A 525 0.78 -5.11 -23.32
N VAL A 526 1.10 -6.28 -23.87
CA VAL A 526 0.85 -7.59 -23.24
C VAL A 526 2.08 -7.92 -22.40
N ILE A 527 1.89 -8.13 -21.09
CA ILE A 527 2.98 -8.18 -20.11
C ILE A 527 2.90 -9.48 -19.32
N PRO A 528 3.55 -10.57 -19.80
CA PRO A 528 3.51 -11.88 -19.14
C PRO A 528 3.99 -11.87 -17.68
N HIS A 529 5.02 -11.06 -17.38
CA HIS A 529 5.61 -10.89 -16.05
C HIS A 529 4.60 -10.60 -14.93
N VAL A 530 3.50 -9.93 -15.29
CA VAL A 530 2.42 -9.58 -14.36
C VAL A 530 1.04 -10.04 -14.85
N ARG A 531 1.02 -10.95 -15.83
CA ARG A 531 -0.19 -11.57 -16.41
C ARG A 531 -1.28 -10.56 -16.78
N THR A 532 -0.87 -9.43 -17.33
CA THR A 532 -1.77 -8.31 -17.62
C THR A 532 -1.52 -7.75 -19.02
N ARG A 533 -2.60 -7.41 -19.73
CA ARG A 533 -2.57 -6.51 -20.88
C ARG A 533 -2.99 -5.13 -20.42
N LEU A 534 -2.10 -4.17 -20.63
CA LEU A 534 -2.33 -2.75 -20.36
C LEU A 534 -2.58 -2.02 -21.67
N SER A 535 -3.59 -1.16 -21.72
CA SER A 535 -3.87 -0.36 -22.93
C SER A 535 -4.25 1.09 -22.59
N LEU A 536 -3.83 2.03 -23.43
CA LEU A 536 -4.43 3.36 -23.51
C LEU A 536 -5.39 3.36 -24.69
N THR A 537 -6.63 3.82 -24.48
CA THR A 537 -7.67 3.91 -25.52
C THR A 537 -8.29 5.30 -25.54
N SER A 538 -8.54 5.86 -26.73
CA SER A 538 -9.34 7.07 -26.89
C SER A 538 -9.93 7.19 -28.30
N ASN A 539 -11.22 7.54 -28.35
CA ASN A 539 -11.93 7.78 -29.61
C ASN A 539 -11.56 9.11 -30.28
N SER A 540 -10.88 10.02 -29.57
CA SER A 540 -10.44 11.31 -30.11
C SER A 540 -8.93 11.39 -30.35
N ALA A 541 -8.21 10.28 -30.22
CA ALA A 541 -6.81 10.22 -30.58
C ALA A 541 -6.64 10.34 -32.11
N ALA A 542 -5.61 11.07 -32.52
CA ALA A 542 -5.23 11.27 -33.92
C ALA A 542 -4.15 10.29 -34.36
N SER A 543 -3.31 9.83 -33.45
CA SER A 543 -2.27 8.83 -33.69
C SER A 543 -1.83 8.17 -32.39
N GLY A 544 -1.12 7.06 -32.52
CA GLY A 544 -0.46 6.40 -31.41
C GLY A 544 0.90 5.88 -31.80
N ARG A 545 1.74 5.58 -30.81
CA ARG A 545 3.05 4.98 -31.04
C ARG A 545 3.51 4.17 -29.84
N VAL A 546 4.36 3.20 -30.11
CA VAL A 546 4.97 2.33 -29.09
C VAL A 546 6.48 2.35 -29.19
N HIS A 547 7.15 2.11 -28.07
CA HIS A 547 8.60 2.15 -27.95
C HIS A 547 9.11 0.96 -27.15
N ALA A 548 10.04 0.21 -27.74
CA ALA A 548 10.90 -0.71 -27.00
C ALA A 548 12.14 0.07 -26.55
N GLY A 549 12.31 0.25 -25.25
CA GLY A 549 13.42 1.02 -24.66
C GLY A 549 14.80 0.42 -24.92
N HIS A 550 15.81 0.89 -24.19
CA HIS A 550 17.20 0.41 -24.31
C HIS A 550 17.59 -0.45 -23.10
N LEU A 551 18.69 -1.20 -23.18
CA LEU A 551 19.19 -2.01 -22.06
C LEU A 551 19.38 -1.20 -20.76
N PHE A 552 19.91 0.03 -20.86
CA PHE A 552 20.12 0.93 -19.72
C PHE A 552 18.93 1.84 -19.38
N SER A 553 17.88 1.83 -20.21
CA SER A 553 16.61 2.50 -19.97
C SER A 553 15.47 1.55 -20.36
N PRO A 554 15.31 0.42 -19.64
CA PRO A 554 14.45 -0.68 -20.04
C PRO A 554 13.01 -0.36 -19.70
N TYR A 555 12.41 0.51 -20.51
CA TYR A 555 11.02 0.91 -20.38
C TYR A 555 10.28 0.62 -21.67
N PHE A 556 9.08 0.06 -21.58
CA PHE A 556 8.15 0.15 -22.70
C PHE A 556 7.38 1.45 -22.58
N THR A 557 7.20 2.14 -23.71
CA THR A 557 6.41 3.38 -23.74
C THR A 557 5.26 3.25 -24.73
N LEU A 558 4.07 3.62 -24.30
CA LEU A 558 2.86 3.72 -25.11
C LEU A 558 2.43 5.17 -25.17
N GLN A 559 2.04 5.68 -26.33
CA GLN A 559 1.58 7.07 -26.47
C GLN A 559 0.35 7.16 -27.35
N LEU A 560 -0.63 7.97 -26.94
CA LEU A 560 -1.74 8.45 -27.77
C LEU A 560 -1.66 9.96 -27.88
N ALA A 561 -1.69 10.47 -29.11
CA ALA A 561 -1.67 11.89 -29.39
C ALA A 561 -3.06 12.39 -29.77
N HIS A 562 -3.47 13.52 -29.20
CA HIS A 562 -4.70 14.24 -29.50
C HIS A 562 -4.36 15.60 -30.09
N ARG A 563 -5.25 16.13 -30.92
CA ARG A 563 -5.16 17.50 -31.43
C ARG A 563 -6.33 18.31 -30.90
N LEU A 564 -6.04 19.49 -30.35
CA LEU A 564 -7.02 20.45 -29.91
C LEU A 564 -6.73 21.80 -30.57
N THR A 565 -7.77 22.45 -31.09
CA THR A 565 -7.69 23.83 -31.56
C THR A 565 -8.41 24.72 -30.55
N GLY A 566 -7.67 25.54 -29.80
CA GLY A 566 -8.21 26.35 -28.72
C GLY A 566 -8.57 25.52 -27.47
N ASN A 567 -9.54 26.03 -26.71
CA ASN A 567 -10.00 25.39 -25.46
C ASN A 567 -10.75 24.08 -25.79
N GLY A 568 -10.61 23.08 -24.93
CA GLY A 568 -11.28 21.80 -25.17
C GLY A 568 -10.93 20.74 -24.14
N THR A 569 -11.47 19.54 -24.34
CA THR A 569 -11.25 18.40 -23.45
C THR A 569 -10.88 17.16 -24.25
N THR A 570 -9.87 16.45 -23.79
CA THR A 570 -9.53 15.10 -24.26
C THR A 570 -9.78 14.10 -23.14
N ARG A 571 -10.10 12.86 -23.54
CA ARG A 571 -10.37 11.76 -22.63
C ARG A 571 -9.62 10.52 -23.10
N THR A 572 -8.89 9.90 -22.19
CA THR A 572 -8.14 8.66 -22.43
C THR A 572 -8.47 7.67 -21.32
N CYS A 573 -8.66 6.41 -21.67
CA CYS A 573 -8.88 5.33 -20.69
C CYS A 573 -7.63 4.45 -20.64
N LEU A 574 -7.10 4.25 -19.45
CA LEU A 574 -6.08 3.26 -19.14
C LEU A 574 -6.79 1.99 -18.64
N ASN A 575 -6.72 0.91 -19.41
CA ASN A 575 -7.37 -0.35 -19.10
C ASN A 575 -6.35 -1.41 -18.66
N LEU A 576 -6.70 -2.18 -17.63
CA LEU A 576 -5.92 -3.31 -17.13
C LEU A 576 -6.77 -4.58 -17.24
N THR A 577 -6.32 -5.52 -18.06
CA THR A 577 -7.07 -6.77 -18.31
C THR A 577 -6.19 -7.98 -18.06
N PRO A 578 -6.71 -9.06 -17.44
CA PRO A 578 -5.96 -10.29 -17.27
C PRO A 578 -5.64 -10.91 -18.64
N ILE A 579 -4.49 -11.58 -18.73
CA ILE A 579 -4.18 -12.48 -19.85
C ILE A 579 -4.18 -13.92 -19.37
N ALA A 580 -4.38 -14.85 -20.30
CA ALA A 580 -4.37 -16.27 -19.99
C ALA A 580 -3.02 -16.72 -19.41
N ALA A 581 -3.10 -17.74 -18.57
CA ALA A 581 -1.99 -18.36 -17.86
C ALA A 581 -0.96 -18.99 -18.79
#